data_AF-A0A381UWV7-F1
#
_entry.id   AF-A0A381UWV7-F1
#
_cell.length_a   1.000
_cell.length_b   1.000
_cell.length_c   1.000
_cell.angle_alpha   90.00
_cell.angle_beta   90.00
_cell.angle_gamma   90.00
#
_symmetry.space_group_name_H-M   'P 1'
#
loop_
_entity.id
_entity.type
_entity.pdbx_description
1 polymer ?
#
loop_
_entity_poly.entity_id
_entity_poly.type
_entity_poly.pdbx_seq_one_letter_code
_entity_poly.pdbx_strand_id
1 'polypeptide(L)' 'MKFGIFYEHQLPRPWKEGDEQKLFNDALEQVEVADRLGIDYAWEVEHHFLEEYSHSSA' A
#
# COMPACT_ATOMS: atom_id res chain seq x y z
N MET A 1 5.76 -4.05 -23.35
CA MET A 1 5.27 -4.88 -22.24
C MET A 1 4.90 -3.93 -21.13
N LYS A 2 3.76 -4.14 -20.46
CA LYS A 2 3.29 -3.25 -19.39
C LYS A 2 3.52 -3.88 -18.03
N PHE A 3 3.86 -3.07 -17.04
CA PHE A 3 4.13 -3.52 -15.67
C PHE A 3 3.26 -2.75 -14.67
N GLY A 4 2.97 -3.39 -13.54
CA GLY A 4 2.22 -2.79 -12.45
C GLY A 4 2.81 -3.14 -11.10
N ILE A 5 2.53 -2.32 -10.10
CA ILE A 5 2.83 -2.55 -8.69
C ILE A 5 1.55 -2.95 -7.94
N PHE A 6 1.72 -3.77 -6.91
CA PHE A 6 0.63 -4.32 -6.11
C PHE A 6 0.89 -4.01 -4.64
N TYR A 7 -0.14 -3.50 -3.96
CA TYR A 7 -0.11 -3.14 -2.56
C TYR A 7 -1.24 -3.85 -1.82
N GLU A 8 -0.88 -4.39 -0.66
CA GLU A 8 -1.83 -5.05 0.25
C GLU A 8 -1.92 -4.33 1.60
N HIS A 9 -1.08 -3.31 1.84
CA HIS A 9 -0.97 -2.61 3.13
C HIS A 9 -1.02 -3.58 4.33
N GLN A 10 -0.06 -4.49 4.39
CA GLN A 10 0.08 -5.44 5.50
C GLN A 10 0.74 -4.77 6.70
N LEU A 11 0.12 -4.86 7.88
CA LEU A 11 0.65 -4.32 9.12
C LEU A 11 0.44 -5.31 10.29
N PRO A 12 1.38 -6.24 10.50
CA PRO A 12 1.26 -7.20 11.59
C PRO A 12 1.41 -6.54 12.97
N ARG A 13 0.74 -7.10 13.98
CA ARG A 13 0.81 -6.66 15.38
C ARG A 13 2.17 -6.98 16.02
N PRO A 14 2.57 -6.23 17.08
CA PRO A 14 1.83 -5.14 17.72
C PRO A 14 2.03 -3.78 17.03
N TRP A 15 0.98 -2.99 16.96
CA TRP A 15 1.01 -1.65 16.38
C TRP A 15 1.46 -0.59 17.37
N LYS A 16 2.10 0.44 16.84
CA LYS A 16 2.44 1.68 17.52
C LYS A 16 1.68 2.83 16.89
N GLU A 17 1.56 3.91 17.65
CA GLU A 17 1.01 5.16 17.13
C GLU A 17 1.81 5.62 15.91
N GLY A 18 1.11 5.86 14.81
CA GLY A 18 1.70 6.31 13.53
C GLY A 18 2.13 5.20 12.57
N ASP A 19 2.09 3.91 12.94
CA ASP A 19 2.51 2.82 12.04
C ASP A 19 1.65 2.77 10.75
N GLU A 20 0.33 2.95 10.89
CA GLU A 20 -0.59 3.00 9.75
C GLU A 20 -0.35 4.23 8.85
N GLN A 21 -0.12 5.40 9.45
CA GLN A 21 0.23 6.61 8.68
C GLN A 21 1.55 6.43 7.94
N LYS A 22 2.55 5.80 8.57
CA LYS A 22 3.83 5.51 7.94
C LYS A 22 3.65 4.56 6.75
N LEU A 23 2.85 3.50 6.92
CA LEU A 23 2.56 2.54 5.86
C LEU A 23 1.99 3.22 4.61
N PHE A 24 1.02 4.14 4.78
CA PHE A 24 0.46 4.91 3.66
C PHE A 24 1.48 5.85 3.03
N ASN A 25 2.27 6.56 3.83
CA ASN A 25 3.29 7.47 3.30
C ASN A 25 4.36 6.71 2.50
N ASP A 26 4.81 5.56 3.00
CA ASP A 26 5.77 4.70 2.30
C ASP A 26 5.20 4.20 0.97
N ALA A 27 3.91 3.83 0.92
CA ALA A 27 3.25 3.41 -0.31
C ALA A 27 3.13 4.56 -1.33
N LEU A 28 2.79 5.78 -0.87
CA LEU A 28 2.75 6.97 -1.73
C LEU A 28 4.13 7.27 -2.33
N GLU A 29 5.20 7.22 -1.53
CA GLU A 29 6.57 7.39 -2.02
C GLU A 29 6.93 6.34 -3.08
N GLN A 30 6.53 5.07 -2.87
CA GLN A 30 6.77 4.00 -3.84
C GLN A 30 5.96 4.21 -5.14
N VAL A 31 4.72 4.71 -5.06
CA VAL A 31 3.91 5.07 -6.23
C VAL A 31 4.57 6.20 -7.03
N GLU A 32 5.09 7.23 -6.37
CA GLU A 32 5.81 8.30 -7.07
C GLU A 32 7.06 7.80 -7.80
N VAL A 33 7.81 6.88 -7.19
CA VAL A 33 8.98 6.27 -7.82
C VAL A 33 8.55 5.43 -9.02
N ALA A 34 7.47 4.65 -8.88
CA ALA A 34 6.95 3.82 -9.95
C ALA A 34 6.48 4.64 -11.17
N ASP A 35 5.81 5.77 -10.93
CA ASP A 35 5.40 6.71 -11.98
C ASP A 35 6.62 7.24 -12.76
N ARG A 36 7.67 7.68 -12.04
CA ARG A 36 8.93 8.15 -12.66
C ARG A 36 9.66 7.06 -13.46
N LEU A 37 9.49 5.79 -13.08
CA LEU A 37 10.06 4.64 -13.78
C LEU A 37 9.20 4.19 -14.98
N GLY A 38 8.03 4.79 -15.20
CA GLY A 38 7.13 4.44 -16.28
C GLY A 38 6.35 3.15 -16.07
N ILE A 39 6.11 2.77 -14.80
CA ILE A 39 5.20 1.66 -14.47
C ILE A 39 3.76 2.10 -14.77
N ASP A 40 3.00 1.26 -15.45
CA ASP A 40 1.71 1.63 -16.04
C ASP A 40 0.56 1.67 -15.03
N TYR A 41 0.63 0.90 -13.94
CA TYR A 41 -0.49 0.67 -13.03
C TYR A 41 -0.05 0.52 -11.56
N ALA A 42 -0.87 1.03 -10.65
CA ALA A 42 -0.85 0.68 -9.23
C ALA A 42 -2.15 -0.04 -8.88
N TRP A 43 -2.05 -1.20 -8.25
CA TRP A 43 -3.18 -2.01 -7.81
C TRP A 43 -3.19 -2.06 -6.28
N GLU A 44 -4.25 -1.54 -5.69
CA GLU A 44 -4.48 -1.57 -4.24
C GLU A 44 -5.60 -2.58 -3.96
N VAL A 45 -5.44 -3.41 -2.93
CA VAL A 45 -6.50 -4.34 -2.50
C VAL A 45 -7.20 -3.85 -1.24
N GLU A 46 -8.49 -4.13 -1.19
CA GLU A 46 -9.35 -3.88 -0.06
C GLU A 46 -9.86 -5.23 0.47
N HIS A 47 -9.75 -5.45 1.79
CA HIS A 47 -10.37 -6.58 2.45
C HIS A 47 -11.26 -6.09 3.59
N HIS A 48 -12.44 -6.71 3.70
CA HIS A 48 -13.34 -6.48 4.81
C HIS A 48 -13.08 -7.50 5.93
N PHE A 49 -13.19 -7.06 7.19
CA PHE A 49 -13.13 -7.90 8.40
C PHE A 49 -11.76 -8.51 8.76
N LEU A 50 -10.67 -8.01 8.18
CA LEU A 50 -9.30 -8.35 8.58
C LEU A 50 -8.64 -7.18 9.33
N GLU A 51 -7.83 -7.47 10.33
CA GLU A 51 -7.21 -6.43 11.17
C GLU A 51 -5.74 -6.12 10.80
N GLU A 52 -5.00 -7.05 10.20
CA GLU A 52 -3.54 -6.89 9.90
C GLU A 52 -3.24 -6.78 8.39
N TYR A 53 -4.25 -6.85 7.54
CA TYR A 53 -4.13 -6.87 6.08
C TYR A 53 -5.13 -5.91 5.47
N SER A 54 -4.68 -5.16 4.45
CA SER A 54 -5.51 -4.27 3.63
C SER A 54 -6.22 -3.20 4.41
N HIS A 55 -5.39 -2.39 5.06
CA HIS A 55 -5.78 -1.15 5.73
C HIS A 55 -6.31 -0.07 4.76
N SER A 56 -6.45 -0.36 3.46
CA SER A 56 -7.09 0.57 2.51
C SER A 56 -8.57 0.71 2.87
N SER A 57 -9.00 1.91 3.26
CA SER A 57 -10.41 2.23 3.43
C SER A 57 -11.08 2.39 2.06
N ALA A 58 -12.22 1.72 1.84
CA ALA A 58 -13.08 1.94 0.69
C ALA A 58 -13.47 3.43 0.49
#